data_AF-A0A653D9V5-F1
#
_entry.id   AF-A0A653D9V5-F1
#
_cell.length_a   1.000
_cell.length_b   1.000
_cell.length_c   1.000
_cell.angle_alpha   90.00
_cell.angle_beta   90.00
_cell.angle_gamma   90.00
#
_symmetry.space_group_name_H-M   'P 1'
#
loop_
_entity.id
_entity.type
_entity.pdbx_description
1 polymer ?
#
loop_
_entity_poly.entity_id
_entity_poly.type
_entity_poly.pdbx_seq_one_letter_code
_entity_poly.pdbx_strand_id
1 'polypeptide(L)'
;MSRSEYYSSLSGDIKLRCDEKMKLTDGVDPYALRIDELSEDVSFLPAVKIVDLMNYLVLTHCFYTGQQMKAYKSLQAFEYYEAVCPTNDGKNDEHKLLCCHGQGYALTKKK
;
A
#
# COMPACT_ATOMS: atom_id res chain seq x y z
N MET A 1 -6.47 17.02 22.19
CA MET A 1 -6.58 16.01 21.12
C MET A 1 -5.21 15.35 20.96
N SER A 2 -5.08 14.08 21.33
CA SER A 2 -3.84 13.30 21.22
C SER A 2 -3.64 12.79 19.79
N ARG A 3 -2.40 12.67 19.34
CA ARG A 3 -2.08 12.00 18.06
C ARG A 3 -1.98 10.49 18.28
N SER A 4 -2.40 9.72 17.29
CA SER A 4 -2.34 8.25 17.34
C SER A 4 -0.90 7.72 17.32
N GLU A 5 -0.74 6.48 17.75
CA GLU A 5 0.51 5.74 17.62
C GLU A 5 0.89 5.56 16.13
N TYR A 6 -0.11 5.36 15.27
CA TYR A 6 0.07 5.31 13.82
C TYR A 6 0.78 6.57 13.30
N TYR A 7 0.26 7.75 13.63
CA TYR A 7 0.89 9.01 13.23
C TYR A 7 2.35 9.14 13.72
N SER A 8 2.62 8.63 14.92
CA SER A 8 3.96 8.67 15.52
C SER A 8 4.97 7.79 14.79
N SER A 9 4.52 6.65 14.24
CA SER A 9 5.35 5.73 13.45
C SER A 9 5.68 6.23 12.04
N LEU A 10 4.95 7.23 11.54
CA LEU A 10 5.19 7.81 10.21
C LEU A 10 6.43 8.71 10.20
N SER A 11 7.24 8.58 9.15
CA SER A 11 8.44 9.39 8.91
C SER A 11 8.39 10.08 7.54
N GLY A 12 9.07 11.22 7.41
CA GLY A 12 9.32 11.89 6.13
C GLY A 12 8.09 12.56 5.52
N ASP A 13 7.96 12.40 4.20
CA ASP A 13 6.92 12.94 3.33
C ASP A 13 5.51 12.46 3.68
N ILE A 14 5.37 11.21 4.15
CA ILE A 14 4.07 10.64 4.55
C ILE A 14 3.48 11.39 5.74
N LYS A 15 4.32 11.80 6.68
CA LYS A 15 3.90 12.53 7.89
C LYS A 15 3.42 13.93 7.56
N LEU A 16 4.16 14.65 6.70
CA LEU A 16 3.77 15.97 6.19
C LEU A 16 2.41 15.92 5.51
N ARG A 17 2.17 14.89 4.68
CA ARG A 17 0.88 14.73 4.00
C ARG A 17 -0.25 14.38 4.97
N CYS A 18 0.01 13.62 6.02
CA CYS A 18 -0.98 13.42 7.09
C CYS A 18 -1.31 14.74 7.79
N ASP A 19 -0.31 15.58 8.09
CA ASP A 19 -0.54 16.90 8.66
C ASP A 19 -1.39 17.79 7.74
N GLU A 20 -1.13 17.77 6.42
CA GLU A 20 -1.93 18.50 5.44
C GLU A 20 -3.39 18.03 5.41
N LYS A 21 -3.62 16.72 5.48
CA LYS A 21 -4.98 16.16 5.54
C LYS A 21 -5.69 16.50 6.84
N MET A 22 -4.98 16.47 7.97
CA MET A 22 -5.56 16.82 9.28
C MET A 22 -6.03 18.27 9.32
N LYS A 23 -5.42 19.20 8.56
CA LYS A 23 -5.92 20.58 8.44
C LYS A 23 -7.34 20.66 7.85
N LEU A 24 -7.76 19.67 7.07
CA LEU A 24 -9.11 19.61 6.49
C LEU A 24 -10.17 19.17 7.51
N THR A 25 -9.75 18.56 8.62
CA THR A 25 -10.60 17.99 9.67
C THR A 25 -10.30 18.64 11.03
N ASP A 26 -10.13 19.97 11.05
CA ASP A 26 -9.88 20.77 12.26
C ASP A 26 -8.70 20.30 13.12
N GLY A 27 -7.70 19.64 12.51
CA GLY A 27 -6.53 19.10 13.19
C GLY A 27 -6.78 17.80 13.96
N VAL A 28 -7.93 17.15 13.75
CA VAL A 28 -8.29 15.88 14.38
C VAL A 28 -7.63 14.72 13.63
N ASP A 29 -7.00 13.83 14.40
CA ASP A 29 -6.46 12.57 13.89
C ASP A 29 -7.56 11.48 13.93
N PRO A 30 -7.98 10.94 12.78
CA PRO A 30 -9.06 9.94 12.74
C PRO A 30 -8.70 8.64 13.47
N TYR A 31 -7.41 8.30 13.60
CA TYR A 31 -6.96 7.08 14.29
C TYR A 31 -6.83 7.25 15.80
N ALA A 32 -6.95 8.48 16.31
CA ALA A 32 -6.97 8.75 17.74
C ALA A 32 -8.38 8.79 18.32
N LEU A 33 -9.42 8.76 17.46
CA LEU A 33 -10.81 8.81 17.86
C LEU A 33 -11.23 7.48 18.50
N ARG A 34 -12.01 7.60 19.56
CA ARG A 34 -12.68 6.47 20.19
C ARG A 34 -14.03 6.24 19.52
N ILE A 35 -14.56 5.02 19.58
CA ILE A 35 -15.83 4.65 18.94
C ILE A 35 -17.00 5.49 19.48
N ASP A 36 -16.96 5.85 20.77
CA ASP A 36 -17.93 6.72 21.43
C ASP A 36 -17.93 8.17 20.91
N GLU A 37 -16.87 8.58 20.21
CA GLU A 37 -16.75 9.91 19.59
C GLU A 37 -17.25 9.92 18.13
N LEU A 38 -17.57 8.75 17.56
CA LEU A 38 -18.07 8.63 16.19
C LEU A 38 -19.60 8.69 16.15
N SER A 39 -20.14 9.48 15.22
CA SER A 39 -21.56 9.48 14.89
C SER A 39 -21.86 8.39 13.87
N GLU A 40 -22.90 7.60 14.13
CA GLU A 40 -23.45 6.62 13.17
C GLU A 40 -24.54 7.23 12.26
N ASP A 41 -24.88 8.49 12.46
CA ASP A 41 -25.93 9.15 11.69
C ASP A 41 -25.48 9.43 10.25
N VAL A 42 -26.20 8.81 9.32
CA VAL A 42 -25.99 8.89 7.87
C VAL A 42 -26.17 10.31 7.35
N SER A 43 -26.90 11.18 8.07
CA SER A 43 -27.11 12.58 7.69
C SER A 43 -25.80 13.40 7.67
N PHE A 44 -24.80 12.99 8.44
CA PHE A 44 -23.47 13.62 8.45
C PHE A 44 -22.59 13.18 7.28
N LEU A 45 -22.97 12.13 6.55
CA LEU A 45 -22.22 11.69 5.37
C LEU A 45 -22.51 12.60 4.18
N PRO A 46 -21.49 12.96 3.39
CA PRO A 46 -21.70 13.74 2.18
C PRO A 46 -22.53 12.93 1.17
N ALA A 47 -23.38 13.61 0.39
CA ALA A 47 -24.13 12.98 -0.70
C ALA A 47 -23.18 12.62 -1.85
N VAL A 48 -22.76 11.36 -1.92
CA VAL A 48 -21.84 10.85 -2.96
C VAL A 48 -22.63 10.31 -4.15
N LYS A 49 -22.33 10.79 -5.37
CA LYS A 49 -22.89 10.24 -6.60
C LYS A 49 -21.97 9.16 -7.17
N ILE A 50 -22.52 8.29 -8.02
CA ILE A 50 -21.74 7.26 -8.73
C ILE A 50 -20.56 7.85 -9.53
N VAL A 51 -20.72 9.05 -10.07
CA VAL A 51 -19.67 9.75 -10.82
C VAL A 51 -18.50 10.13 -9.90
N ASP A 52 -18.77 10.51 -8.65
CA ASP A 52 -17.73 10.87 -7.67
C ASP A 52 -16.92 9.63 -7.27
N LEU A 53 -17.60 8.50 -7.11
CA LEU A 53 -16.96 7.19 -6.90
C LEU A 53 -16.05 6.80 -8.07
N MET A 54 -16.53 6.95 -9.31
CA MET A 54 -15.74 6.64 -10.50
C MET A 54 -14.53 7.56 -10.62
N ASN A 55 -14.70 8.85 -10.35
CA ASN A 55 -13.59 9.81 -10.32
C ASN A 55 -12.56 9.41 -9.27
N TYR A 56 -12.98 9.05 -8.07
CA TYR A 56 -12.09 8.66 -6.99
C TYR A 56 -11.34 7.35 -7.26
N LEU A 57 -12.05 6.30 -7.67
CA LEU A 57 -11.49 4.94 -7.79
C LEU A 57 -10.71 4.70 -9.08
N VAL A 58 -11.12 5.34 -10.18
CA VAL A 58 -10.59 5.04 -11.53
C VAL A 58 -9.70 6.16 -12.03
N LEU A 59 -10.07 7.41 -11.80
CA LEU A 59 -9.42 8.57 -12.42
C LEU A 59 -8.45 9.30 -11.50
N THR A 60 -8.52 9.06 -10.19
CA THR A 60 -7.64 9.71 -9.22
C THR A 60 -6.33 8.94 -9.12
N HIS A 61 -5.22 9.63 -9.34
CA HIS A 61 -3.90 9.02 -9.25
C HIS A 61 -3.54 8.77 -7.77
N CYS A 62 -3.34 7.50 -7.41
CA CYS A 62 -2.81 7.17 -6.10
C CYS A 62 -1.36 7.65 -5.99
N PHE A 63 -0.95 8.11 -4.81
CA PHE A 63 0.40 8.66 -4.59
C PHE A 63 1.49 7.60 -4.65
N TYR A 64 1.12 6.32 -4.56
CA TYR A 64 2.05 5.25 -4.83
C TYR A 64 2.50 5.34 -6.28
N THR A 65 3.80 5.54 -6.47
CA THR A 65 4.35 5.66 -7.83
C THR A 65 4.10 4.36 -8.59
N GLY A 66 4.03 4.43 -9.92
CA GLY A 66 3.91 3.22 -10.74
C GLY A 66 5.01 2.18 -10.46
N GLN A 67 6.18 2.61 -9.96
CA GLN A 67 7.24 1.73 -9.47
C GLN A 67 6.88 1.02 -8.16
N GLN A 68 6.28 1.71 -7.19
CA GLN A 68 5.80 1.10 -5.95
C GLN A 68 4.66 0.11 -6.23
N MET A 69 3.76 0.42 -7.16
CA MET A 69 2.70 -0.50 -7.59
C MET A 69 3.25 -1.72 -8.35
N LYS A 70 4.30 -1.54 -9.17
CA LYS A 70 5.02 -2.66 -9.82
C LYS A 70 5.69 -3.56 -8.80
N ALA A 71 6.38 -2.99 -7.81
CA ALA A 71 7.03 -3.73 -6.74
C ALA A 71 6.02 -4.54 -5.91
N TYR A 72 4.87 -3.95 -5.58
CA TYR A 72 3.78 -4.62 -4.88
C TYR A 72 3.20 -5.79 -5.69
N LYS A 73 2.90 -5.59 -6.98
CA LYS A 73 2.42 -6.66 -7.86
C LYS A 73 3.43 -7.77 -8.05
N SER A 74 4.73 -7.45 -8.15
CA SER A 74 5.77 -8.47 -8.24
C SER A 74 5.92 -9.28 -6.96
N LEU A 75 5.70 -8.65 -5.79
CA LEU A 75 5.70 -9.34 -4.50
C LEU A 75 4.52 -10.31 -4.40
N GLN A 76 3.31 -9.86 -4.75
CA GLN A 76 2.13 -10.71 -4.77
C GLN A 76 2.27 -11.88 -5.76
N ALA A 77 2.89 -11.66 -6.92
CA ALA A 77 3.17 -12.72 -7.89
C ALA A 77 4.17 -13.76 -7.36
N PHE A 78 5.13 -13.33 -6.54
CA PHE A 78 6.08 -14.22 -5.88
C PHE A 78 5.40 -15.06 -4.79
N GLU A 79 4.57 -14.45 -3.94
CA GLU A 79 3.78 -15.17 -2.93
C GLU A 79 2.86 -16.23 -3.56
N TYR A 80 2.22 -15.90 -4.70
CA TYR A 80 1.42 -16.85 -5.45
C TYR A 80 2.26 -18.00 -6.03
N TYR A 81 3.48 -17.71 -6.49
CA TYR A 81 4.40 -18.74 -6.98
C TYR A 81 4.83 -19.70 -5.86
N GLU A 82 5.19 -19.18 -4.68
CA GLU A 82 5.52 -20.01 -3.52
C GLU A 82 4.32 -20.82 -3.02
N ALA A 83 3.11 -20.26 -3.07
CA ALA A 83 1.89 -20.97 -2.66
C ALA A 83 1.44 -22.05 -3.67
N VAL A 84 1.67 -21.83 -4.97
CA VAL A 84 1.28 -22.76 -6.05
C VAL A 84 2.35 -23.80 -6.32
N CYS A 85 3.61 -23.54 -5.98
CA CYS A 85 4.68 -24.53 -6.08
C CYS A 85 4.82 -25.25 -4.73
N PRO A 86 4.15 -26.40 -4.50
CA PRO A 86 4.48 -27.20 -3.34
C PRO A 86 5.95 -27.56 -3.46
N THR A 87 6.75 -27.18 -2.46
CA THR A 87 8.15 -27.57 -2.32
C THR A 87 8.22 -29.09 -2.28
N ASN A 88 8.30 -29.71 -3.45
CA ASN A 88 8.74 -31.07 -3.58
C ASN A 88 10.25 -31.05 -3.31
N ASP A 89 10.60 -31.70 -2.21
CA ASP A 89 11.95 -31.88 -1.73
C ASP A 89 12.93 -32.32 -2.83
N GLY A 90 14.11 -31.74 -2.75
CA GLY A 90 15.34 -32.42 -3.15
C GLY A 90 15.70 -32.34 -4.63
N LYS A 91 16.42 -31.28 -5.00
CA LYS A 91 17.75 -31.41 -5.61
C LYS A 91 18.45 -30.06 -5.70
N ASN A 92 19.72 -30.09 -5.31
CA ASN A 92 20.68 -29.01 -5.49
C ASN A 92 20.77 -28.63 -6.97
N ASP A 93 20.21 -27.49 -7.37
CA ASP A 93 20.61 -26.85 -8.62
C ASP A 93 20.59 -25.33 -8.42
N GLU A 94 21.77 -24.73 -8.63
CA GLU A 94 22.18 -23.38 -8.25
C GLU A 94 21.56 -22.26 -9.12
N HIS A 95 20.25 -22.25 -9.31
CA HIS A 95 19.56 -21.21 -10.08
C HIS A 95 18.76 -20.29 -9.15
N LYS A 96 19.48 -19.52 -8.33
CA LYS A 96 18.89 -18.39 -7.58
C LYS A 96 18.63 -17.24 -8.56
N LEU A 97 17.44 -17.22 -9.16
CA LEU A 97 16.97 -16.11 -9.98
C LEU A 97 16.76 -14.88 -9.09
N LEU A 98 17.77 -14.00 -9.07
CA LEU A 98 17.69 -12.68 -8.45
C LEU A 98 16.96 -11.75 -9.41
N CYS A 99 15.66 -11.51 -9.19
CA CYS A 99 14.90 -10.50 -9.92
C CYS A 99 15.32 -9.09 -9.49
N CYS A 100 16.45 -8.60 -10.02
CA CYS A 100 16.79 -7.18 -9.98
C CYS A 100 16.29 -6.51 -11.27
N HIS A 101 15.35 -5.58 -11.13
CA HIS A 101 15.05 -4.50 -12.08
C HIS A 101 14.97 -4.90 -13.57
N GLY A 102 13.80 -5.38 -14.01
CA GLY A 102 13.26 -5.12 -15.34
C GLY A 102 14.06 -5.55 -16.58
N GLN A 103 15.19 -6.23 -16.45
CA GLN A 103 15.94 -6.83 -17.55
C GLN A 103 16.42 -8.21 -17.11
N GLY A 104 15.84 -9.24 -17.71
CA GLY A 104 16.25 -10.62 -17.49
C GLY A 104 17.64 -10.83 -18.07
N TYR A 105 18.64 -10.98 -17.20
CA TYR A 105 19.96 -11.47 -17.57
C TYR A 105 20.22 -12.80 -16.87
N ALA A 106 20.31 -13.86 -17.66
CA ALA A 106 20.81 -15.15 -17.20
C ALA A 106 22.34 -15.05 -17.11
N LEU A 107 22.89 -14.97 -15.91
CA LEU A 107 24.33 -15.13 -15.69
C LEU A 107 24.62 -16.62 -15.48
N THR A 108 25.18 -17.26 -16.50
CA THR A 108 25.81 -18.56 -16.37
C THR A 108 27.24 -18.39 -15.85
N LYS A 109 27.57 -19.01 -14.72
CA LYS A 109 28.97 -19.15 -14.28
C LYS A 109 29.72 -19.97 -15.33
N LYS A 110 30.75 -19.38 -15.95
CA LYS A 110 31.78 -20.16 -16.66
C LYS A 110 32.60 -20.91 -15.60
N LYS A 111 32.73 -22.23 -15.81
CA LYS A 111 33.69 -23.09 -15.11
C LYS A 111 35.12 -22.63 -15.36
#